data_AF-A0A348MZ12-F1
#
_entry.id   AF-A0A348MZ12-F1
#
_cell.length_a   1.000
_cell.length_b   1.000
_cell.length_c   1.000
_cell.angle_alpha   90.00
_cell.angle_beta   90.00
_cell.angle_gamma   90.00
#
_symmetry.space_group_name_H-M   'P 1'
#
loop_
_entity.id
_entity.type
_entity.pdbx_description
1 polymer ?
#
loop_
_entity_poly.entity_id
_entity_poly.type
_entity_poly.pdbx_seq_one_letter_code
_entity_poly.pdbx_strand_id
1 'polypeptide(L)' 'MKEVVVIDCIRTPMGRSKGGVFRNVRAETLSAHLMTKLVERNPGVNPADIEDIIWGCVQQTKEQG' A
#
# COMPACT_ATOMS: atom_id res chain seq x y z
N MET A 1 16.80 23.41 0.51
CA MET A 1 15.57 22.60 0.60
C MET A 1 15.57 21.66 -0.60
N LYS A 2 15.23 20.39 -0.45
CA LYS A 2 15.09 19.47 -1.60
C LYS A 2 13.65 19.54 -2.09
N GLU A 3 13.46 19.54 -3.41
CA GLU A 3 12.13 19.48 -4.01
C GLU A 3 11.53 18.09 -3.83
N VAL A 4 10.24 18.04 -3.53
CA VAL A 4 9.49 16.79 -3.34
C VAL A 4 8.83 16.40 -4.67
N VAL A 5 9.05 15.16 -5.10
CA VAL A 5 8.51 14.64 -6.36
C VAL A 5 7.73 13.35 -6.12
N VAL A 6 6.68 13.13 -6.92
CA VAL A 6 5.94 11.85 -6.94
C VAL A 6 6.51 10.99 -8.07
N ILE A 7 7.13 9.87 -7.71
CA ILE A 7 7.83 8.98 -8.66
C ILE A 7 6.87 7.95 -9.28
N ASP A 8 6.04 7.31 -8.47
CA ASP A 8 5.05 6.31 -8.90
C ASP A 8 3.80 6.39 -8.03
N CYS A 9 2.66 5.93 -8.57
CA CYS A 9 1.39 5.87 -7.87
C CYS A 9 0.58 4.68 -8.37
N ILE A 10 0.23 3.78 -7.44
CA ILE A 10 -0.53 2.56 -7.74
C ILE A 10 -1.60 2.34 -6.69
N ARG A 11 -2.59 1.51 -7.04
CA ARG A 11 -3.70 1.14 -6.16
C ARG A 11 -4.20 -0.26 -6.45
N THR A 12 -4.89 -0.85 -5.49
CA THR A 12 -5.67 -2.07 -5.74
C THR A 12 -6.94 -1.72 -6.52
N PRO A 13 -7.60 -2.72 -7.13
CA PRO A 13 -9.00 -2.60 -7.50
C PRO A 13 -9.86 -2.20 -6.30
N MET A 14 -11.01 -1.58 -6.55
CA MET A 14 -12.00 -1.31 -5.51
C MET A 14 -13.00 -2.47 -5.45
N GLY A 15 -12.86 -3.31 -4.42
CA GLY A 15 -13.76 -4.45 -4.20
C GLY A 15 -15.02 -4.05 -3.43
N ARG A 16 -16.15 -4.67 -3.78
CA ARG A 16 -17.38 -4.52 -2.98
C ARG A 16 -17.18 -5.09 -1.57
N SER A 17 -17.49 -4.33 -0.52
CA SER A 17 -17.30 -4.79 0.86
C SER A 17 -18.19 -5.99 1.23
N LYS A 18 -19.47 -5.95 0.86
CA LYS A 18 -20.43 -7.04 1.14
C LYS A 18 -20.33 -8.12 0.05
N GLY A 19 -19.62 -9.21 0.36
CA GLY A 19 -19.52 -10.39 -0.49
C GLY A 19 -18.60 -10.26 -1.71
N GLY A 20 -17.82 -9.19 -1.82
CA GLY A 20 -16.97 -8.94 -2.99
C GLY A 20 -15.62 -9.65 -2.95
N VAL A 21 -14.74 -9.19 -3.85
CA VAL A 21 -13.50 -9.89 -4.23
C VAL A 21 -12.45 -9.97 -3.12
N PHE A 22 -12.43 -9.02 -2.18
CA PHE A 22 -11.46 -8.98 -1.08
C PHE A 22 -12.00 -9.52 0.25
N ARG A 23 -13.19 -10.14 0.28
CA ARG A 23 -13.81 -10.60 1.54
C ARG A 23 -12.96 -11.61 2.33
N ASN A 24 -12.07 -12.34 1.64
CA ASN A 24 -11.17 -13.33 2.21
C ASN A 24 -9.71 -12.84 2.24
N VAL A 25 -9.48 -11.54 2.01
CA VAL A 25 -8.15 -10.95 1.96
C VAL A 25 -8.02 -10.00 3.14
N ARG A 26 -6.98 -10.20 3.95
CA ARG A 26 -6.68 -9.34 5.10
C ARG A 26 -6.19 -7.97 4.63
N ALA A 27 -6.46 -6.95 5.42
CA ALA A 27 -6.23 -5.58 5.00
C ALA A 27 -4.73 -5.24 4.92
N GLU A 28 -3.89 -5.82 5.79
CA GLU A 28 -2.44 -5.74 5.66
C GLU A 28 -1.90 -6.46 4.42
N THR A 29 -2.57 -7.52 3.93
CA THR A 29 -2.15 -8.21 2.69
C THR A 29 -2.32 -7.29 1.48
N LEU A 30 -3.39 -6.49 1.45
CA LEU A 30 -3.58 -5.48 0.40
C LEU A 30 -2.52 -4.38 0.48
N SER A 31 -2.17 -3.96 1.68
CA SER A 31 -1.14 -2.93 1.92
C SER A 31 0.25 -3.43 1.50
N ALA A 32 0.64 -4.64 1.93
CA ALA A 32 1.89 -5.27 1.57
C ALA A 32 2.00 -5.54 0.05
N HIS A 33 0.89 -5.89 -0.60
CA HIS A 33 0.85 -6.06 -2.05
C HIS A 33 1.21 -4.77 -2.78
N LEU A 34 0.68 -3.62 -2.35
CA LEU A 34 1.02 -2.34 -2.94
C LEU A 34 2.48 -1.96 -2.71
N MET A 35 2.98 -2.10 -1.48
CA MET A 35 4.38 -1.78 -1.17
C MET A 35 5.34 -2.63 -2.01
N THR A 36 5.08 -3.93 -2.13
CA THR A 36 5.89 -4.85 -2.93
C THR A 36 5.86 -4.46 -4.41
N LYS A 37 4.68 -4.20 -4.96
CA LYS A 37 4.54 -3.83 -6.38
C LYS A 37 5.18 -2.49 -6.71
N LEU A 38 5.20 -1.55 -5.77
CA LEU A 38 5.84 -0.25 -5.96
C LEU A 38 7.36 -0.40 -6.06
N VAL A 39 7.97 -1.21 -5.20
CA VAL A 39 9.42 -1.53 -5.30
C VAL A 39 9.73 -2.29 -6.59
N GLU A 40 8.96 -3.33 -6.92
CA GLU A 40 9.18 -4.14 -8.14
C GLU A 40 9.11 -3.32 -9.44
N ARG A 41 8.25 -2.30 -9.48
CA ARG A 41 8.10 -1.41 -10.64
C ARG A 41 9.25 -0.41 -10.78
N ASN A 42 9.99 -0.17 -9.70
CA ASN A 42 11.06 0.82 -9.63
C ASN A 42 12.38 0.13 -9.25
N PRO A 43 13.02 -0.60 -10.18
CA PRO A 43 14.20 -1.42 -9.90
C PRO A 43 15.43 -0.62 -9.44
N GLY A 44 15.44 0.70 -9.64
CA GLY A 44 16.47 1.60 -9.12
C GLY A 44 16.31 1.98 -7.65
N VAL A 45 15.21 1.58 -7.00
CA VAL A 45 14.97 1.84 -5.57
C VAL A 45 15.47 0.66 -4.75
N ASN A 46 16.41 0.91 -3.85
CA ASN A 46 16.80 -0.04 -2.83
C ASN A 46 15.81 0.08 -1.64
N PRO A 47 15.11 -1.00 -1.24
CA PRO A 47 14.17 -0.96 -0.12
C PRO A 47 14.79 -0.52 1.21
N ALA A 48 16.09 -0.74 1.40
CA ALA A 48 16.79 -0.32 2.60
C ALA A 48 16.99 1.20 2.72
N ASP A 49 16.83 1.93 1.61
CA ASP A 49 16.96 3.40 1.58
C ASP A 49 15.63 4.10 1.93
N ILE A 50 14.55 3.35 2.14
CA ILE A 50 13.24 3.89 2.54
C ILE A 50 13.29 4.25 4.03
N GLU A 51 13.26 5.54 4.33
CA GLU A 51 13.38 6.06 5.70
C GLU A 51 12.08 5.95 6.51
N ASP A 52 10.92 6.12 5.87
CA ASP A 52 9.62 6.11 6.55
C ASP A 52 8.48 5.64 5.63
N ILE A 53 7.44 5.07 6.22
CA ILE A 53 6.23 4.60 5.53
C ILE A 53 5.01 5.19 6.25
N ILE A 54 4.41 6.21 5.64
CA ILE A 54 3.21 6.85 6.16
C ILE A 54 1.97 6.17 5.58
N TRP A 55 1.25 5.41 6.40
CA TRP A 55 0.05 4.65 5.99
C TRP A 55 -1.22 5.12 6.68
N GLY A 56 -2.13 5.72 5.92
CA GLY A 56 -3.40 6.22 6.45
C GLY A 56 -4.43 5.10 6.67
N CYS A 57 -4.98 5.01 7.88
CA CYS A 57 -6.09 4.10 8.21
C CYS A 57 -7.08 4.78 9.16
N VAL A 58 -8.37 4.73 8.82
CA VAL A 58 -9.44 5.42 9.58
C VAL A 58 -9.91 4.60 10.79
N GLN A 59 -10.11 3.29 10.67
CA GLN A 59 -10.53 2.42 11.77
C GLN A 59 -9.38 1.50 12.17
N GLN A 60 -8.56 1.95 13.12
CA GLN A 60 -7.37 1.25 13.58
C GLN A 60 -7.70 0.27 14.72
N THR A 61 -8.65 -0.62 14.48
CA THR A 61 -9.02 -1.69 15.41
C THR A 61 -8.95 -3.03 14.70
N LYS A 62 -8.40 -4.03 15.40
CA LYS A 62 -8.17 -5.40 14.90
C LYS A 62 -7.49 -5.39 13.52
N GLU A 63 -8.23 -5.64 12.44
CA GLU A 63 -7.65 -5.87 11.10
C GLU A 63 -8.04 -4.79 10.09
N GLN A 64 -8.16 -3.53 10.51
CA GLN A 64 -8.68 -2.38 9.75
C GLN A 64 -10.22 -2.31 9.63
N GLY A 65 -10.91 -2.53 10.75
CA GLY A 65 -12.36 -2.25 10.94
C GLY A 65 -13.26 -3.48 10.87
#